data_AF-A0A7C5ESR3-F1
#
_entry.id   AF-A0A7C5ESR3-F1
#
_cell.length_a   1.000
_cell.length_b   1.000
_cell.length_c   1.000
_cell.angle_alpha   90.00
_cell.angle_beta   90.00
_cell.angle_gamma   90.00
#
_symmetry.space_group_name_H-M   'P 1'
#
loop_
_entity.id
_entity.type
_entity.pdbx_description
1 polymer ?
#
loop_
_entity_poly.entity_id
_entity_poly.type
_entity_poly.pdbx_seq_one_letter_code
_entity_poly.pdbx_strand_id
1 'polypeptide(L)'
;MGIRPLYVQREDHAKGMVRLLSLALRVLTLVEHVVRDSLRQAGQALAGLYAGNPKRETARPTTERLLKAFRNVVLTIVRLPGQTIRHVTPLSDLQRRILELLDLPCSIYEDLTLPTQANPP
;
A
#
# COMPACT_ATOMS: atom_id res chain seq x y z
N MET A 1 -29.92 -37.02 -23.12
CA MET A 1 -28.49 -37.36 -23.17
C MET A 1 -27.72 -36.10 -23.54
N GLY A 2 -27.24 -35.23 -22.66
CA GLY A 2 -26.68 -35.46 -21.33
C GLY A 2 -25.18 -35.20 -21.40
N ILE A 3 -24.75 -34.06 -20.84
CA ILE A 3 -23.37 -33.59 -20.62
C ILE A 3 -22.69 -32.88 -21.82
N ARG A 4 -22.84 -31.54 -21.87
CA ARG A 4 -21.86 -30.67 -22.54
C ARG A 4 -20.66 -30.53 -21.59
N PRO A 5 -19.41 -30.81 -22.01
CA PRO A 5 -18.26 -30.63 -21.13
C PRO A 5 -17.99 -29.13 -21.01
N LEU A 6 -18.58 -28.53 -19.98
CA LEU A 6 -18.36 -27.14 -19.59
C LEU A 6 -17.24 -27.13 -18.55
N TYR A 7 -16.02 -27.56 -18.88
CA TYR A 7 -14.87 -27.41 -17.99
C TYR A 7 -13.54 -27.59 -18.74
N VAL A 8 -13.33 -26.78 -19.79
CA VAL A 8 -11.95 -26.50 -20.24
C VAL A 8 -11.37 -25.48 -19.27
N GLN A 9 -10.81 -25.98 -18.16
CA GLN A 9 -9.75 -25.28 -17.44
C GLN A 9 -8.66 -24.96 -18.46
N ARG A 10 -8.65 -23.75 -19.00
CA ARG A 10 -7.53 -23.27 -19.81
C ARG A 10 -6.31 -23.27 -18.89
N GLU A 11 -5.39 -24.19 -19.10
CA GLU A 11 -4.12 -24.26 -18.38
C GLU A 11 -3.39 -22.91 -18.33
N ASP A 12 -3.62 -22.05 -19.32
CA ASP A 12 -3.11 -20.68 -19.40
C ASP A 12 -3.52 -19.82 -18.20
N HIS A 13 -4.76 -19.98 -17.71
CA HIS A 13 -5.25 -19.23 -16.54
C HIS A 13 -4.57 -19.72 -15.26
N ALA A 14 -4.33 -21.03 -15.14
CA ALA A 14 -3.59 -21.59 -14.01
C ALA A 14 -2.12 -21.12 -14.01
N LYS A 15 -1.46 -21.18 -15.18
CA LYS A 15 -0.09 -20.67 -15.38
C LYS A 15 0.00 -19.17 -15.08
N GLY A 16 -0.98 -18.38 -15.54
CA GLY A 16 -1.10 -16.96 -15.24
C GLY A 16 -1.26 -16.68 -13.75
N MET A 17 -2.17 -17.40 -13.07
CA MET A 17 -2.41 -17.25 -11.64
C MET A 17 -1.17 -17.56 -10.81
N VAL A 18 -0.44 -18.65 -11.09
CA VAL A 18 0.79 -19.00 -10.38
C VAL A 18 1.85 -17.91 -10.53
N ARG A 19 1.99 -17.32 -11.73
CA ARG A 19 2.91 -16.19 -11.96
C ARG A 19 2.51 -14.95 -11.16
N LEU A 20 1.22 -14.61 -11.13
CA LEU A 20 0.71 -13.48 -10.35
C LEU A 20 0.90 -13.70 -8.85
N LEU A 21 0.60 -14.89 -8.33
CA LEU A 21 0.83 -15.23 -6.93
C LEU A 21 2.31 -15.19 -6.55
N SER A 22 3.18 -15.68 -7.44
CA SER A 22 4.64 -15.60 -7.24
C SER A 22 5.13 -14.16 -7.23
N LEU A 23 4.60 -13.29 -8.10
CA LEU A 23 4.93 -11.87 -8.13
C LEU A 23 4.42 -11.16 -6.87
N ALA A 24 3.18 -11.41 -6.47
CA ALA A 24 2.61 -10.86 -5.25
C ALA A 24 3.43 -11.27 -4.03
N LEU A 25 3.80 -12.55 -3.91
CA LEU A 25 4.66 -13.03 -2.82
C LEU A 25 6.02 -12.32 -2.81
N ARG A 26 6.66 -12.16 -3.97
CA ARG A 26 7.94 -11.42 -4.07
C ARG A 26 7.80 -9.98 -3.60
N VAL A 27 6.73 -9.30 -3.98
CA VAL A 27 6.46 -7.93 -3.51
C VAL A 27 6.26 -7.92 -1.99
N LEU A 28 5.46 -8.84 -1.45
CA LEU A 28 5.25 -8.95 0.01
C LEU A 28 6.57 -9.17 0.75
N THR A 29 7.40 -10.11 0.28
CA THR A 29 8.70 -10.42 0.90
C THR A 29 9.68 -9.27 0.77
N LEU A 30 9.71 -8.58 -0.37
CA LEU A 30 10.59 -7.42 -0.58
C LEU A 30 10.25 -6.28 0.39
N VAL A 31 8.97 -5.93 0.51
CA VAL A 31 8.51 -4.89 1.43
C VAL A 31 8.84 -5.26 2.88
N GLU A 32 8.63 -6.51 3.28
CA GLU A 32 9.04 -6.98 4.61
C GLU A 32 10.55 -6.88 4.82
N HIS A 33 11.33 -7.27 3.82
CA HIS A 33 12.78 -7.27 3.89
C HIS A 33 13.33 -5.85 4.09
N VAL A 34 12.89 -4.89 3.26
CA VAL A 34 13.34 -3.49 3.31
C VAL A 34 13.06 -2.88 4.69
N VAL A 35 11.82 -3.00 5.18
CA VAL A 35 11.43 -2.42 6.48
C VAL A 35 12.18 -3.10 7.63
N ARG A 36 12.31 -4.42 7.60
CA ARG A 36 13.03 -5.16 8.65
C ARG A 36 14.50 -4.83 8.68
N ASP A 37 15.11 -4.64 7.51
CA ASP A 37 16.52 -4.27 7.43
C ASP A 37 16.75 -2.86 7.95
N SER A 38 15.90 -1.89 7.56
CA SER A 38 15.94 -0.53 8.08
C SER A 38 15.77 -0.48 9.61
N LEU A 39 14.79 -1.21 10.15
CA LEU A 39 14.60 -1.35 11.60
C LEU A 39 15.79 -1.99 12.31
N ARG A 40 16.40 -3.01 11.70
CA ARG A 40 17.58 -3.70 12.23
C ARG A 40 18.80 -2.79 12.27
N GLN A 41 19.05 -2.04 11.20
CA GLN A 41 20.14 -1.08 11.12
C GLN A 41 19.99 0.05 12.14
N ALA A 42 18.75 0.51 12.37
CA ALA A 42 18.45 1.52 13.38
C ALA A 42 18.40 0.97 14.82
N GLY A 43 18.39 -0.36 15.02
CA GLY A 43 18.21 -0.97 16.33
C GLY A 43 16.83 -0.71 16.95
N GLN A 44 15.81 -0.49 16.12
CA GLN A 44 14.48 -0.05 16.55
C GLN A 44 13.40 -1.11 16.30
N ALA A 45 12.25 -0.93 16.97
CA ALA A 45 11.03 -1.66 16.70
C ALA A 45 9.90 -0.68 16.34
N LEU A 46 8.92 -1.17 15.59
CA LEU A 46 7.78 -0.36 15.15
C LEU A 46 6.55 -0.65 16.02
N ALA A 47 6.01 0.40 16.66
CA ALA A 47 4.76 0.38 17.41
C ALA A 47 3.54 0.70 16.51
N GLY A 48 2.32 0.58 17.03
CA GLY A 48 1.12 1.11 16.38
C GLY A 48 0.50 0.24 15.28
N LEU A 49 1.15 -0.85 14.86
CA LEU A 49 0.62 -1.75 13.81
C LEU A 49 -0.57 -2.62 14.24
N TYR A 50 -0.85 -2.69 15.54
CA TYR A 50 -1.92 -3.52 16.11
C TYR A 50 -3.02 -2.62 16.68
N ALA A 51 -4.13 -2.47 15.97
CA ALA A 51 -5.23 -1.58 16.39
C ALA A 51 -5.77 -1.90 17.81
N GLY A 52 -5.81 -3.18 18.19
CA GLY A 52 -6.23 -3.59 19.54
C GLY A 52 -5.15 -3.49 20.62
N ASN A 53 -3.88 -3.25 20.24
CA ASN A 53 -2.78 -3.04 21.18
C ASN A 53 -1.74 -2.09 20.58
N PRO A 54 -1.99 -0.76 20.57
CA PRO A 54 -1.14 0.21 19.89
C PRO A 54 0.30 0.27 20.45
N LYS A 55 0.48 -0.08 21.73
CA LYS A 55 1.80 -0.12 22.39
C LYS A 55 2.62 -1.35 22.01
N ARG A 56 2.04 -2.33 21.31
CA ARG A 56 2.76 -3.51 20.88
C ARG A 56 3.75 -3.15 19.79
N GLU A 57 5.02 -3.36 20.09
CA GLU A 57 6.12 -3.17 19.16
C GLU A 57 6.48 -4.46 18.42
N THR A 58 7.05 -4.30 17.23
CA THR A 58 7.63 -5.42 16.49
C THR A 58 8.83 -4.99 15.65
N ALA A 59 9.91 -5.76 15.72
CA ALA A 59 11.05 -5.64 14.82
C ALA A 59 10.83 -6.39 13.49
N ARG A 60 9.75 -7.16 13.38
CA ARG A 60 9.44 -8.00 12.21
C ARG A 60 8.01 -7.77 11.72
N PRO A 61 7.68 -6.55 11.25
CA PRO A 61 6.37 -6.30 10.67
C PRO A 61 6.14 -7.15 9.42
N THR A 62 4.87 -7.41 9.11
CA THR A 62 4.45 -8.04 7.86
C THR A 62 3.91 -6.99 6.90
N THR A 63 4.03 -7.22 5.59
CA THR A 63 3.54 -6.26 4.58
C THR A 63 2.05 -6.00 4.73
N GLU A 64 1.25 -7.02 5.03
CA GLU A 64 -0.18 -6.86 5.28
C GLU A 64 -0.45 -5.86 6.42
N ARG A 65 0.28 -5.95 7.55
CA ARG A 65 0.09 -5.03 8.69
C ARG A 65 0.53 -3.61 8.37
N LEU A 66 1.62 -3.45 7.61
CA LEU A 66 2.08 -2.15 7.15
C LEU A 66 1.01 -1.49 6.27
N LEU A 67 0.50 -2.20 5.26
CA LEU A 67 -0.55 -1.69 4.37
C LEU A 67 -1.86 -1.42 5.13
N LYS A 68 -2.17 -2.22 6.15
CA LYS A 68 -3.37 -2.05 6.98
C LYS A 68 -3.41 -0.70 7.69
N ALA A 69 -2.24 -0.10 7.99
CA ALA A 69 -2.13 1.22 8.59
C ALA A 69 -2.59 2.37 7.66
N PHE A 70 -2.64 2.14 6.34
CA PHE A 70 -3.02 3.14 5.33
C PHE A 70 -4.50 3.07 4.93
N ARG A 71 -5.31 2.17 5.52
CA ARG A 71 -6.72 1.97 5.10
C ARG A 71 -7.60 3.22 5.15
N ASN A 72 -7.25 4.21 5.96
CA ASN A 72 -8.06 5.41 6.18
C ASN A 72 -7.48 6.68 5.52
N VAL A 73 -6.58 6.52 4.54
CA VAL A 73 -6.11 7.63 3.71
C VAL A 73 -7.10 7.83 2.57
N VAL A 74 -7.79 8.98 2.55
CA VAL A 74 -8.84 9.30 1.57
C VAL A 74 -8.44 10.54 0.79
N LEU A 75 -8.55 10.49 -0.54
CA LEU A 75 -8.46 11.65 -1.42
C LEU A 75 -9.87 12.10 -1.80
N THR A 76 -10.22 13.32 -1.44
CA THR A 76 -11.47 13.98 -1.84
C THR A 76 -11.17 15.03 -2.90
N ILE A 77 -11.90 14.97 -4.02
CA ILE A 77 -11.80 15.93 -5.12
C ILE A 77 -13.17 16.57 -5.31
N VAL A 78 -13.27 17.88 -5.11
CA VAL A 78 -14.48 18.67 -5.34
C VAL A 78 -14.26 19.53 -6.57
N ARG A 79 -15.16 19.44 -7.55
CA ARG A 79 -15.11 20.23 -8.78
C ARG A 79 -16.21 21.29 -8.74
N LEU A 80 -15.82 22.56 -8.80
CA LEU A 80 -16.70 23.71 -8.88
C LEU A 80 -16.45 24.45 -10.21
N PRO A 81 -17.37 25.33 -10.65
CA PRO A 81 -17.11 26.22 -11.79
C PRO A 81 -15.83 27.05 -11.55
N GLY A 82 -14.81 26.85 -12.38
CA GLY A 82 -13.52 27.57 -12.28
C GLY A 82 -12.56 27.11 -11.18
N GLN A 83 -12.90 26.08 -10.40
CA GLN A 83 -12.04 25.61 -9.30
C GLN A 83 -12.12 24.09 -9.09
N THR A 84 -10.98 23.46 -8.83
CA THR A 84 -10.92 22.09 -8.30
C THR A 84 -10.23 22.11 -6.96
N ILE A 85 -10.93 21.67 -5.92
CA ILE A 85 -10.40 21.52 -4.57
C ILE A 85 -10.01 20.06 -4.37
N ARG A 86 -8.82 19.83 -3.83
CA ARG A 86 -8.31 18.50 -3.50
C ARG A 86 -7.89 18.46 -2.04
N HIS A 87 -8.28 17.40 -1.36
CA HIS A 87 -7.94 17.20 0.05
C HIS A 87 -7.56 15.74 0.26
N VAL A 88 -6.49 15.51 1.03
CA VAL A 88 -6.07 14.18 1.45
C VAL A 88 -6.08 14.12 2.98
N THR A 89 -6.54 13.00 3.54
CA THR A 89 -6.41 12.75 4.98
C THR A 89 -4.95 12.93 5.41
N PRO A 90 -4.64 13.79 6.41
CA PRO A 90 -3.28 13.97 6.88
C PRO A 90 -2.64 12.64 7.32
N LEU A 91 -1.39 12.41 6.91
CA LEU A 91 -0.66 11.21 7.30
C LEU A 91 -0.35 11.23 8.79
N SER A 92 -0.67 10.13 9.49
CA SER A 92 -0.30 9.93 10.90
C SER A 92 1.19 9.66 11.06
N ASP A 93 1.73 9.85 12.27
CA ASP A 93 3.15 9.59 12.57
C ASP A 93 3.55 8.15 12.21
N LEU A 94 2.66 7.19 12.45
CA LEU A 94 2.87 5.79 12.05
C LEU A 94 2.99 5.65 10.53
N GLN A 95 2.11 6.30 9.77
CA GLN A 95 2.14 6.23 8.30
C GLN A 95 3.40 6.89 7.74
N ARG A 96 3.79 8.06 8.27
CA ARG A 96 5.05 8.73 7.92
C ARG A 96 6.25 7.87 8.23
N ARG A 97 6.28 7.24 9.41
CA ARG A 97 7.35 6.32 9.82
C ARG A 97 7.43 5.10 8.91
N ILE A 98 6.30 4.53 8.50
CA ILE A 98 6.28 3.40 7.55
C ILE A 98 6.84 3.83 6.19
N LEU A 99 6.48 5.03 5.70
CA LEU A 99 7.02 5.55 4.43
C LEU A 99 8.54 5.77 4.51
N GLU A 100 9.03 6.34 5.61
CA GLU A 100 10.46 6.51 5.85
C GLU A 100 11.21 5.17 5.87
N LEU A 101 10.67 4.15 6.56
CA LEU A 101 11.26 2.80 6.59
C LEU A 101 11.26 2.10 5.22
N LEU A 102 10.39 2.53 4.31
CA LEU A 102 10.31 2.06 2.93
C LEU A 102 11.14 2.89 1.95
N ASP A 103 11.83 3.92 2.44
CA ASP A 103 12.53 4.91 1.61
C ASP A 103 11.60 5.60 0.59
N LEU A 104 10.37 5.88 1.02
CA LEU A 104 9.34 6.54 0.22
C LEU A 104 9.04 7.92 0.80
N PRO A 105 8.97 8.98 -0.02
CA PRO A 105 8.63 10.31 0.47
C PRO A 105 7.13 10.42 0.79
N CYS A 106 6.79 11.22 1.82
CA CYS A 106 5.39 11.54 2.17
C CYS A 106 4.64 12.26 1.03
N SER A 107 5.39 12.92 0.14
CA SER A 107 4.86 13.63 -1.03
C SER A 107 4.04 12.75 -1.97
N ILE A 108 4.24 11.42 -1.98
CA ILE A 108 3.39 10.48 -2.75
C ILE A 108 1.90 10.65 -2.40
N TYR A 109 1.59 11.02 -1.15
CA TYR A 109 0.22 11.30 -0.72
C TYR A 109 -0.08 12.80 -0.64
N GLU A 110 0.87 13.60 -0.13
CA GLU A 110 0.64 15.02 0.13
C GLU A 110 0.52 15.83 -1.16
N ASP A 111 1.29 15.50 -2.20
CA ASP A 111 1.27 16.22 -3.48
C ASP A 111 -0.01 15.97 -4.28
N LEU A 112 -0.80 14.96 -3.91
CA LEU A 112 -2.12 14.73 -4.52
C LEU A 112 -3.09 15.88 -4.25
N THR A 113 -2.81 16.69 -3.22
CA THR A 113 -3.58 17.91 -2.92
C THR A 113 -3.22 19.08 -3.83
N LEU A 114 -2.07 19.01 -4.52
CA LEU A 114 -1.65 20.07 -5.44
C LEU A 114 -2.63 20.14 -6.62
N PRO A 115 -2.98 21.36 -7.05
CA PRO A 115 -3.73 21.52 -8.28
C PRO A 115 -2.89 20.98 -9.43
N THR A 116 -3.42 20.00 -10.17
CA THR A 116 -2.81 19.62 -11.45
C THR A 116 -2.91 20.85 -12.34
N GLN A 117 -1.78 21.49 -12.63
CA GLN A 117 -1.67 22.51 -13.67
C GLN A 117 -2.34 21.95 -14.93
N ALA A 118 -3.36 22.65 -15.42
CA ALA A 118 -3.98 22.31 -16.69
C ALA A 118 -2.88 22.32 -17.75
N ASN A 119 -2.73 21.21 -18.47
CA ASN A 119 -1.81 21.14 -19.61
C ASN A 119 -2.16 22.29 -20.56
N PRO A 120 -1.23 23.20 -20.91
CA PRO A 120 -1.51 24.20 -21.93
C PRO A 120 -1.74 23.50 -23.29
N PRO A 121 -2.53 24.12 -24.19
CA PRO A 121 -2.95 23.51 -25.46
C PRO A 121 -1.79 23.17 -26.40
#